data_AF-A0A662E9H3-F1
#
_entry.id   AF-A0A662E9H3-F1
#
_cell.length_a   1.000
_cell.length_b   1.000
_cell.length_c   1.000
_cell.angle_alpha   90.00
_cell.angle_beta   90.00
_cell.angle_gamma   90.00
#
_symmetry.space_group_name_H-M   'P 1'
#
loop_
_entity.id
_entity.type
_entity.pdbx_description
1 polymer ?
#
loop_
_entity_poly.entity_id
_entity_poly.type
_entity_poly.pdbx_seq_one_letter_code
_entity_poly.pdbx_strand_id
1 'polypeptide(L)'
;MTVPLLSAPLVRWDDLHLVFDIPTIERILRRRLAEVDALSSPDLEGQDDRVGLVLRVHWKSISMKVRVDLKEIRLRHRRLGFRLGRLRALGGLPIPKIAVLRTLQEILPDQVTVLPGSDVVVVDLRTWIPPEVCLRVVAVQVVGEGLHVWLASGSVSEIPPPQSQQLSSGNPEKRLPSEIA
;
A
#
# COMPACT_ATOMS: atom_id res chain seq x y z
N MET A 1 20.17 15.21 32.28
CA MET A 1 18.75 15.07 31.92
C MET A 1 18.68 14.49 30.53
N THR A 2 18.49 13.17 30.43
CA THR A 2 18.42 12.46 29.16
C THR A 2 16.98 12.55 28.69
N VAL A 3 16.71 13.39 27.69
CA VAL A 3 15.41 13.42 27.03
C VAL A 3 15.21 12.03 26.43
N PRO A 4 14.12 11.30 26.75
CA PRO A 4 13.86 10.04 26.06
C PRO A 4 13.75 10.35 24.58
N LEU A 5 14.51 9.64 23.74
CA LEU A 5 14.29 9.62 22.30
C LEU A 5 12.87 9.05 22.10
N LEU A 6 11.90 9.95 22.01
CA LEU A 6 10.56 9.62 21.52
C LEU A 6 10.78 9.01 20.14
N SER A 7 10.42 7.74 19.98
CA SER A 7 10.43 7.08 18.68
C SER A 7 9.77 7.99 17.66
N ALA A 8 10.37 8.14 16.47
CA ALA A 8 9.78 8.96 15.42
C ALA A 8 8.32 8.54 15.19
N PRO A 9 7.38 9.50 15.04
CA PRO A 9 5.98 9.17 14.84
C PRO A 9 5.81 8.37 13.55
N LEU A 10 5.01 7.29 13.59
CA LEU A 10 4.74 6.43 12.43
C LEU A 10 4.22 7.23 11.22
N VAL A 11 3.39 8.23 11.52
CA VAL A 11 2.87 9.21 10.57
C VAL A 11 2.87 10.58 11.26
N ARG A 12 3.39 11.59 10.58
CA ARG A 12 3.26 13.00 10.93
C ARG A 12 2.44 13.69 9.85
N TRP A 13 1.57 14.60 10.24
CA TRP A 13 0.74 15.38 9.34
C TRP A 13 0.97 16.86 9.62
N ASP A 14 1.37 17.63 8.60
CA ASP A 14 1.29 19.10 8.60
C ASP A 14 0.47 19.59 7.39
N ASP A 15 -0.67 20.26 7.58
CA ASP A 15 -1.56 20.79 6.51
C ASP A 15 -1.99 19.80 5.42
N LEU A 16 -1.29 19.77 4.28
CA LEU A 16 -1.53 18.83 3.17
C LEU A 16 -0.29 17.95 2.93
N HIS A 17 0.57 17.81 3.93
CA HIS A 17 1.83 17.10 3.86
C HIS A 17 1.84 16.00 4.92
N LEU A 18 1.93 14.76 4.46
CA LEU A 18 2.05 13.58 5.29
C LEU A 18 3.49 13.07 5.22
N VAL A 19 4.10 12.81 6.37
CA VAL A 19 5.40 12.15 6.47
C VAL A 19 5.19 10.82 7.13
N PHE A 20 5.53 9.75 6.42
CA PHE A 20 5.49 8.39 6.92
C PHE A 20 6.90 7.91 7.23
N ASP A 21 7.05 7.24 8.36
CA ASP A 21 8.22 6.42 8.64
C ASP A 21 8.32 5.30 7.57
N ILE A 22 9.47 5.17 6.90
CA ILE A 22 9.66 4.17 5.83
C ILE A 22 9.40 2.73 6.32
N PRO A 23 9.95 2.28 7.47
CA PRO A 23 9.63 0.97 8.05
C PRO A 23 8.13 0.72 8.20
N THR A 24 7.35 1.75 8.51
CA THR A 24 5.89 1.66 8.57
C THR A 24 5.26 1.35 7.21
N ILE A 25 5.69 2.04 6.16
CA ILE A 25 5.21 1.78 4.79
C ILE A 25 5.62 0.39 4.32
N GLU A 26 6.87 -0.02 4.55
CA GLU A 26 7.35 -1.35 4.18
C GLU A 26 6.59 -2.46 4.88
N ARG A 27 6.23 -2.27 6.16
CA ARG A 27 5.38 -3.22 6.89
C ARG A 27 3.99 -3.33 6.28
N ILE A 28 3.39 -2.21 5.85
CA ILE A 28 2.11 -2.20 5.14
C ILE A 28 2.25 -2.95 3.81
N LEU A 29 3.26 -2.61 3.00
CA LEU A 29 3.52 -3.29 1.73
C LEU A 29 3.73 -4.79 1.93
N ARG A 30 4.50 -5.19 2.94
CA ARG A 30 4.76 -6.59 3.24
C ARG A 30 3.49 -7.35 3.62
N ARG A 31 2.62 -6.74 4.43
CA ARG A 31 1.33 -7.34 4.78
C ARG A 31 0.44 -7.49 3.54
N ARG A 32 0.45 -6.52 2.62
CA ARG A 32 -0.37 -6.55 1.40
C ARG A 32 0.15 -7.50 0.34
N LEU A 33 1.47 -7.61 0.21
CA LEU A 33 2.11 -8.51 -0.74
C LEU A 33 2.26 -9.94 -0.18
N ALA A 34 1.89 -10.20 1.07
CA ALA A 34 1.96 -11.53 1.66
C ALA A 34 1.04 -12.55 0.96
N GLU A 35 -0.02 -12.08 0.30
CA GLU A 35 -0.94 -12.90 -0.49
C GLU A 35 -0.41 -13.18 -1.91
N VAL A 36 0.74 -12.63 -2.26
CA VAL A 36 1.32 -12.69 -3.60
C VAL A 36 2.60 -13.52 -3.56
N ASP A 37 2.50 -14.84 -3.78
CA ASP A 37 3.63 -15.78 -3.67
C ASP A 37 4.85 -15.39 -4.53
N ALA A 38 4.61 -14.71 -5.66
CA ALA A 38 5.64 -14.27 -6.58
C ALA A 38 6.48 -13.09 -6.05
N LEU A 39 6.05 -12.38 -5.01
CA LEU A 39 6.68 -11.15 -4.53
C LEU A 39 6.94 -11.20 -3.03
N SER A 40 8.13 -10.80 -2.58
CA SER A 40 8.40 -10.67 -1.15
C SER A 40 9.43 -9.61 -0.82
N SER A 41 9.58 -9.32 0.48
CA SER A 41 10.58 -8.40 1.03
C SER A 41 10.59 -7.01 0.36
N PRO A 42 9.45 -6.30 0.35
CA PRO A 42 9.41 -4.93 -0.13
C PRO A 42 10.27 -4.03 0.76
N ASP A 43 11.03 -3.18 0.10
CA ASP A 43 12.03 -2.28 0.67
C ASP A 43 11.96 -0.98 -0.14
N LEU A 44 11.88 0.16 0.54
CA LEU A 44 11.77 1.46 -0.09
C LEU A 44 13.09 2.20 0.04
N GLU A 45 13.70 2.46 -1.11
CA GLU A 45 14.97 3.17 -1.20
C GLU A 45 14.74 4.43 -2.01
N GLY A 46 15.13 5.60 -1.51
CA GLY A 46 14.97 6.82 -2.30
C GLY A 46 15.89 7.94 -1.88
N GLN A 47 16.05 8.87 -2.81
CA GLN A 47 16.76 10.11 -2.57
C GLN A 47 16.01 11.20 -3.35
N ASP A 48 15.58 12.23 -2.63
CA ASP A 48 14.83 13.37 -3.15
C ASP A 48 13.55 12.93 -3.88
N ASP A 49 13.43 13.21 -5.18
CA ASP A 49 12.26 12.92 -6.02
C ASP A 49 12.22 11.48 -6.57
N ARG A 50 13.19 10.64 -6.20
CA ARG A 50 13.31 9.27 -6.69
C ARG A 50 12.89 8.29 -5.63
N VAL A 51 11.71 7.71 -5.82
CA VAL A 51 11.26 6.58 -5.03
C VAL A 51 11.65 5.30 -5.76
N GLY A 52 12.52 4.49 -5.17
CA GLY A 52 12.83 3.15 -5.62
C GLY A 52 12.11 2.13 -4.78
N LEU A 53 11.38 1.23 -5.42
CA LEU A 53 10.84 0.05 -4.78
C LEU A 53 11.74 -1.14 -5.10
N VAL A 54 12.24 -1.79 -4.06
CA VAL A 54 13.02 -3.02 -4.20
C VAL A 54 12.19 -4.19 -3.70
N LEU A 55 12.09 -5.22 -4.53
CA LEU A 55 11.29 -6.41 -4.27
C LEU A 55 12.13 -7.65 -4.56
N ARG A 56 11.88 -8.73 -3.83
CA ARG A 56 12.32 -10.06 -4.22
C ARG A 56 11.23 -10.72 -5.05
N VAL A 57 11.53 -11.05 -6.29
CA VAL A 57 10.65 -11.74 -7.21
C VAL A 57 11.02 -13.21 -7.23
N HIS A 58 10.03 -14.08 -7.06
CA HIS A 58 10.16 -15.53 -7.14
C HIS A 58 9.50 -16.02 -8.42
N TRP A 59 10.29 -16.62 -9.30
CA TRP A 59 9.80 -17.18 -10.55
C TRP A 59 10.35 -18.60 -10.71
N LYS A 60 9.46 -19.59 -10.70
CA LYS A 60 9.85 -21.01 -10.68
C LYS A 60 10.85 -21.25 -9.52
N SER A 61 12.06 -21.71 -9.82
CA SER A 61 13.13 -21.97 -8.83
C SER A 61 14.10 -20.79 -8.64
N ILE A 62 13.85 -19.65 -9.30
CA ILE A 62 14.75 -18.49 -9.28
C ILE A 62 14.16 -17.41 -8.38
N SER A 63 14.97 -16.94 -7.44
CA SER A 63 14.66 -15.76 -6.63
C SER A 63 15.63 -14.63 -6.97
N MET A 64 15.09 -13.47 -7.34
CA MET A 64 15.87 -12.31 -7.78
C MET A 64 15.41 -11.06 -7.05
N LYS A 65 16.34 -10.26 -6.51
CA LYS A 65 16.00 -8.91 -6.03
C LYS A 65 15.97 -7.97 -7.24
N VAL A 66 14.85 -7.29 -7.44
CA VAL A 66 14.57 -6.36 -8.51
C VAL A 66 14.37 -4.98 -7.91
N ARG A 67 15.09 -3.99 -8.42
CA ARG A 67 14.86 -2.58 -8.13
C ARG A 67 14.08 -1.94 -9.26
N VAL A 68 13.04 -1.22 -8.89
CA VAL A 68 12.18 -0.45 -9.78
C VAL A 68 12.17 1.00 -9.33
N ASP A 69 12.64 1.92 -10.18
CA ASP A 69 12.43 3.34 -9.91
C ASP A 69 10.99 3.72 -10.28
N LEU A 70 10.27 4.34 -9.36
CA LEU A 70 8.91 4.85 -9.54
C LEU A 70 8.98 6.36 -9.77
N LYS A 71 8.35 6.82 -10.86
CA LYS A 71 8.30 8.23 -11.22
C LYS A 71 6.87 8.70 -11.32
N GLU A 72 6.64 9.99 -11.15
CA GLU A 72 5.33 10.62 -11.36
C GLU A 72 4.20 9.92 -10.61
N ILE A 73 4.46 9.58 -9.34
CA ILE A 73 3.48 8.91 -8.48
C ILE A 73 2.30 9.86 -8.27
N ARG A 74 1.10 9.39 -8.63
CA ARG A 74 -0.16 10.12 -8.45
C ARG A 74 -1.22 9.18 -7.90
N LEU A 75 -1.98 9.67 -6.94
CA LEU A 75 -3.18 9.02 -6.46
C LEU A 75 -4.37 9.89 -6.84
N ARG A 76 -5.40 9.31 -7.46
CA ARG A 76 -6.68 9.98 -7.72
C ARG A 76 -7.80 8.94 -7.76
N HIS A 77 -8.94 9.24 -7.13
CA HIS A 77 -10.10 8.34 -7.12
C HIS A 77 -9.76 6.91 -6.70
N ARG A 78 -8.92 6.76 -5.67
CA ARG A 78 -8.42 5.46 -5.18
C ARG A 78 -7.67 4.63 -6.23
N ARG A 79 -7.07 5.28 -7.22
CA ARG A 79 -6.17 4.67 -8.20
C ARG A 79 -4.79 5.29 -8.08
N LEU A 80 -3.80 4.45 -7.82
CA LEU A 80 -2.39 4.84 -7.73
C LEU A 80 -1.73 4.62 -9.09
N GLY A 81 -1.46 5.70 -9.79
CA GLY A 81 -0.68 5.70 -11.03
C GLY A 81 0.78 6.03 -10.76
N PHE A 82 1.68 5.36 -11.44
CA PHE A 82 3.10 5.73 -11.48
C PHE A 82 3.71 5.28 -12.81
N ARG A 83 4.78 5.98 -13.22
CA ARG A 83 5.58 5.64 -14.38
C ARG A 83 6.78 4.81 -13.97
N LEU A 84 6.98 3.66 -14.61
CA LEU A 84 8.15 2.82 -14.42
C LEU A 84 9.40 3.50 -15.00
N GLY A 85 10.33 3.78 -14.12
CA GLY A 85 11.67 4.28 -14.42
C GLY A 85 12.63 3.16 -14.79
N ARG A 86 13.85 3.22 -14.26
CA ARG A 86 14.87 2.21 -14.54
C ARG A 86 14.55 0.93 -13.76
N LEU A 87 14.72 -0.21 -14.42
CA LEU A 87 14.57 -1.55 -13.83
C LEU A 87 15.94 -2.22 -13.78
N ARG A 88 16.32 -2.75 -12.62
CA ARG A 88 17.58 -3.49 -12.45
C ARG A 88 17.37 -4.74 -11.62
N ALA A 89 18.00 -5.84 -12.01
CA ALA A 89 18.24 -6.98 -11.13
C ALA A 89 19.48 -6.73 -10.27
N LEU A 90 19.52 -7.24 -9.03
CA LEU A 90 20.77 -7.33 -8.27
C LEU A 90 21.75 -8.22 -9.04
N GLY A 91 22.84 -7.61 -9.52
CA GLY A 91 23.70 -8.13 -10.58
C GLY A 91 23.95 -7.10 -11.70
N GLY A 92 23.22 -5.97 -11.68
CA GLY A 92 23.40 -4.85 -12.61
C GLY A 92 22.72 -5.05 -13.96
N LEU A 93 22.15 -6.23 -14.21
CA LEU A 93 21.50 -6.57 -15.46
C LEU A 93 20.21 -5.74 -15.64
N PRO A 94 20.07 -5.02 -16.77
CA PRO A 94 18.83 -4.34 -17.09
C PRO A 94 17.73 -5.35 -17.37
N ILE A 95 16.54 -5.12 -16.82
CA ILE A 95 15.37 -5.95 -17.07
C ILE A 95 14.48 -5.25 -18.11
N PRO A 96 14.04 -5.95 -19.17
CA PRO A 96 13.08 -5.38 -20.12
C PRO A 96 11.79 -4.97 -19.42
N LYS A 97 11.38 -3.70 -19.59
CA LYS A 97 10.14 -3.16 -19.01
C LYS A 97 8.91 -3.95 -19.40
N ILE A 98 8.83 -4.35 -20.67
CA ILE A 98 7.70 -5.11 -21.19
C ILE A 98 7.51 -6.45 -20.46
N ALA A 99 8.60 -7.11 -20.05
CA ALA A 99 8.53 -8.34 -19.28
C ALA A 99 7.92 -8.08 -17.91
N VAL A 100 8.42 -7.07 -17.19
CA VAL A 100 7.90 -6.69 -15.86
C VAL A 100 6.43 -6.28 -15.93
N LEU A 101 6.04 -5.49 -16.94
CA LEU A 101 4.67 -5.04 -17.12
C LEU A 101 3.70 -6.21 -17.35
N ARG A 102 4.07 -7.18 -18.19
CA ARG A 102 3.26 -8.39 -18.39
C ARG A 102 3.16 -9.23 -17.12
N THR A 103 4.29 -9.44 -16.45
CA THR A 103 4.31 -10.19 -15.19
C THR A 103 3.44 -9.54 -14.12
N LEU A 104 3.44 -8.21 -14.01
CA LEU A 104 2.56 -7.49 -13.07
C LEU A 104 1.08 -7.71 -13.39
N GLN A 105 0.69 -7.72 -14.67
CA GLN A 105 -0.68 -8.02 -15.08
C GLN A 105 -1.07 -9.47 -14.83
N GLU A 106 -0.14 -10.42 -14.99
CA GLU A 106 -0.38 -11.84 -14.76
C GLU A 106 -0.54 -12.16 -13.26
N ILE A 107 0.26 -11.54 -12.39
CA ILE A 107 0.24 -11.80 -10.95
C ILE A 107 -0.94 -11.07 -10.27
N LEU A 108 -1.31 -9.88 -10.75
CA LEU A 108 -2.31 -9.01 -10.14
C LEU A 108 -3.37 -8.52 -11.16
N PRO A 109 -4.08 -9.43 -11.86
CA PRO A 109 -4.93 -9.06 -13.00
C PRO A 109 -6.07 -8.10 -12.65
N ASP A 110 -6.66 -8.26 -11.45
CA ASP A 110 -7.80 -7.44 -11.01
C ASP A 110 -7.38 -6.12 -10.33
N GLN A 111 -6.10 -6.00 -9.98
CA GLN A 111 -5.57 -4.86 -9.22
C GLN A 111 -4.66 -3.96 -10.07
N VAL A 112 -4.04 -4.48 -11.13
CA VAL A 112 -3.05 -3.75 -11.91
C VAL A 112 -3.46 -3.61 -13.37
N THR A 113 -3.54 -2.37 -13.83
CA THR A 113 -3.70 -2.02 -15.25
C THR A 113 -2.44 -1.35 -15.77
N VAL A 114 -1.91 -1.83 -16.88
CA VAL A 114 -0.83 -1.16 -17.62
C VAL A 114 -1.45 -0.39 -18.76
N LEU A 115 -1.15 0.90 -18.86
CA LEU A 115 -1.68 1.74 -19.93
C LEU A 115 -0.97 1.40 -21.26
N PRO A 116 -1.69 1.03 -22.33
CA PRO A 116 -1.10 0.62 -23.60
C PRO A 116 -0.14 1.66 -24.18
N GLY A 117 1.00 1.20 -24.70
CA GLY A 117 2.00 2.08 -25.32
C GLY A 117 2.74 3.00 -24.34
N SER A 118 2.59 2.79 -23.03
CA SER A 118 3.23 3.61 -22.00
C SER A 118 3.90 2.77 -20.91
N ASP A 119 4.82 3.40 -20.18
CA ASP A 119 5.44 2.82 -18.98
C ASP A 119 4.59 3.08 -17.71
N VAL A 120 3.30 3.41 -17.85
CA VAL A 120 2.44 3.78 -16.73
C VAL A 120 1.68 2.57 -16.22
N VAL A 121 1.82 2.33 -14.92
CA VAL A 121 1.13 1.31 -14.15
C VAL A 121 0.10 2.00 -13.27
N VAL A 122 -1.12 1.48 -13.26
CA VAL A 122 -2.23 1.94 -12.42
C VAL A 122 -2.65 0.79 -11.53
N VAL A 123 -2.56 1.00 -10.22
CA VAL A 123 -3.01 0.06 -9.20
C VAL A 123 -4.36 0.53 -8.66
N ASP A 124 -5.36 -0.34 -8.69
CA ASP A 124 -6.66 -0.09 -8.06
C ASP A 124 -6.54 -0.30 -6.55
N LEU A 125 -6.75 0.77 -5.79
CA LEU A 125 -6.68 0.78 -4.34
C LEU A 125 -8.06 0.79 -3.67
N ARG A 126 -9.15 0.49 -4.39
CA ARG A 126 -10.52 0.53 -3.81
C ARG A 126 -10.72 -0.41 -2.63
N THR A 127 -9.97 -1.52 -2.59
CA THR A 127 -9.96 -2.45 -1.45
C THR A 127 -9.11 -1.94 -0.29
N TRP A 128 -8.27 -0.92 -0.51
CA TRP A 128 -7.34 -0.38 0.48
C TRP A 128 -7.78 0.97 1.03
N ILE A 129 -8.43 1.79 0.21
CA ILE A 129 -8.89 3.13 0.56
C ILE A 129 -10.42 3.10 0.63
N PRO A 130 -11.01 3.41 1.81
CA PRO A 130 -12.46 3.46 1.97
C PRO A 130 -13.11 4.43 0.97
N PRO A 131 -14.32 4.12 0.47
CA PRO A 131 -15.01 4.98 -0.50
C PRO A 131 -15.33 6.38 0.01
N GLU A 132 -15.38 6.57 1.33
CA GLU A 132 -15.60 7.85 2.00
C GLU A 132 -14.41 8.79 1.85
N VAL A 133 -13.21 8.27 1.54
CA VAL A 133 -11.98 9.05 1.48
C VAL A 133 -11.62 9.38 0.03
N CYS A 134 -11.63 10.68 -0.29
CA CYS A 134 -11.13 11.21 -1.55
C CYS A 134 -9.77 11.88 -1.34
N LEU A 135 -8.70 11.18 -1.73
CA LEU A 135 -7.32 11.67 -1.68
C LEU A 135 -6.79 11.96 -3.07
N ARG A 136 -5.98 13.02 -3.16
CA ARG A 136 -5.15 13.30 -4.33
C ARG A 136 -3.70 13.51 -3.91
N VAL A 137 -2.80 12.67 -4.40
CA VAL A 137 -1.34 12.83 -4.21
C VAL A 137 -0.77 13.61 -5.39
N VAL A 138 -0.04 14.68 -5.12
CA VAL A 138 0.59 15.53 -6.13
C VAL A 138 2.10 15.30 -6.26
N ALA A 139 2.76 14.94 -5.16
CA ALA A 139 4.19 14.63 -5.12
C ALA A 139 4.48 13.63 -4.01
N VAL A 140 5.54 12.84 -4.22
CA VAL A 140 6.10 11.91 -3.24
C VAL A 140 7.62 12.05 -3.29
N GLN A 141 8.26 12.16 -2.13
CA GLN A 141 9.72 12.25 -2.01
C GLN A 141 10.20 11.39 -0.84
N VAL A 142 11.45 10.93 -0.92
CA VAL A 142 12.12 10.23 0.18
C VAL A 142 13.23 11.14 0.70
N VAL A 143 13.15 11.47 1.99
CA VAL A 143 14.12 12.34 2.67
C VAL A 143 14.53 11.68 4.00
N GLY A 144 15.81 11.32 4.12
CA GLY A 144 16.28 10.53 5.26
C GLY A 144 15.53 9.20 5.35
N GLU A 145 14.93 8.93 6.52
CA GLU A 145 14.12 7.73 6.78
C GLU A 145 12.60 7.96 6.56
N GLY A 146 12.22 9.12 6.01
CA GLY A 146 10.84 9.54 5.82
C GLY A 146 10.37 9.49 4.36
N LEU A 147 9.17 8.98 4.13
CA LEU A 147 8.42 9.14 2.90
C LEU A 147 7.48 10.35 3.04
N HIS A 148 7.82 11.42 2.33
CA HIS A 148 7.05 12.65 2.27
C HIS A 148 6.01 12.59 1.14
N VAL A 149 4.75 12.84 1.46
CA VAL A 149 3.62 12.77 0.55
C VAL A 149 2.87 14.09 0.60
N TRP A 150 2.87 14.83 -0.51
CA TRP A 150 2.08 16.05 -0.65
C TRP A 150 0.74 15.71 -1.27
N LEU A 151 -0.30 16.16 -0.59
CA LEU A 151 -1.68 16.05 -0.98
C LEU A 151 -2.14 17.34 -1.66
N ALA A 152 -3.03 17.18 -2.63
CA ALA A 152 -3.94 18.27 -2.99
C ALA A 152 -5.16 18.22 -2.07
N SER A 153 -6.01 19.24 -2.15
CA SER A 153 -7.32 19.25 -1.50
C SER A 153 -8.07 17.95 -1.77
N GLY A 154 -8.61 17.36 -0.71
CA GLY A 154 -9.39 16.14 -0.70
C GLY A 154 -10.63 16.31 0.18
N SER A 155 -11.39 15.23 0.36
CA SER A 155 -12.58 15.23 1.20
C SER A 155 -12.76 13.90 1.89
N VAL A 156 -13.39 13.92 3.06
CA VAL A 156 -13.88 12.73 3.75
C VAL A 156 -15.38 12.90 3.93
N SER A 157 -16.14 11.93 3.43
CA SER A 157 -17.59 11.86 3.65
C SER A 157 -17.90 11.14 4.96
N GLU A 158 -19.12 11.32 5.49
CA GLU A 158 -19.56 10.60 6.68
C GLU A 158 -19.44 9.08 6.49
N ILE A 159 -18.86 8.42 7.49
CA ILE A 159 -18.81 6.96 7.55
C ILE A 159 -20.20 6.48 7.96
N PRO A 160 -20.85 5.58 7.20
CA PRO A 160 -22.13 5.03 7.59
C PRO A 160 -22.03 4.43 8.99
N PRO A 161 -23.01 4.66 9.88
CA PRO A 161 -22.99 4.05 11.21
C PRO A 161 -22.92 2.52 11.05
N PRO A 162 -22.13 1.82 11.88
CA PRO A 162 -22.05 0.38 11.83
C PRO A 162 -23.48 -0.19 11.95
N GLN A 163 -23.88 -1.03 11.00
CA GLN A 163 -25.15 -1.73 11.10
C GLN A 163 -25.11 -2.58 12.36
N SER A 164 -25.81 -2.16 13.41
CA SER A 164 -25.99 -2.94 14.61
C SER A 164 -26.53 -4.31 14.18
N GLN A 165 -25.70 -5.35 14.26
CA GLN A 165 -26.18 -6.71 14.21
C GLN A 165 -27.24 -6.79 15.31
N GLN A 166 -28.51 -6.89 14.91
CA GLN A 166 -29.57 -7.20 15.86
C GLN A 166 -29.13 -8.49 16.53
N LEU A 167 -28.69 -8.40 17.78
CA LEU A 167 -28.55 -9.53 18.66
C LEU A 167 -29.92 -10.21 18.64
N SER A 168 -30.01 -11.30 17.88
CA SER A 168 -31.21 -12.11 17.79
C SER A 168 -31.55 -12.51 19.22
N SER A 169 -32.59 -11.89 19.77
CA SER A 169 -33.12 -12.16 21.09
C SER A 169 -33.74 -13.55 21.08
N GLY A 170 -32.89 -14.58 21.09
CA GLY A 170 -33.23 -15.97 21.25
C GLY A 170 -32.73 -16.44 22.60
N ASN A 171 -33.59 -16.41 23.61
CA ASN A 171 -33.47 -17.35 24.70
C ASN A 171 -34.88 -17.83 25.09
N PRO A 172 -35.29 -19.05 24.72
CA PRO A 172 -36.52 -19.62 25.26
C PRO A 172 -36.32 -19.85 26.75
N GLU A 173 -37.28 -19.38 27.54
CA GLU A 173 -37.33 -19.55 28.98
C GLU A 173 -37.07 -21.01 29.38
N LYS A 174 -35.94 -21.24 30.05
CA LYS A 174 -35.66 -22.49 30.74
C LYS A 174 -36.53 -22.53 31.99
N ARG A 175 -37.75 -23.07 31.89
CA ARG A 175 -38.59 -23.40 33.06
C ARG A 175 -37.80 -24.29 34.01
N LEU A 176 -37.60 -23.83 35.24
CA LEU A 176 -37.09 -24.64 36.34
C LEU A 176 -38.14 -25.70 36.72
N PRO A 177 -37.74 -26.94 37.04
CA PRO A 177 -38.66 -27.94 37.58
C PRO A 177 -39.14 -27.53 38.97
N SER A 178 -40.45 -27.64 39.19
CA SER A 178 -41.07 -27.49 40.50
C SER A 178 -40.66 -28.65 41.41
N GLU A 179 -39.99 -28.36 42.51
CA GLU A 179 -39.87 -29.30 43.64
C GLU A 179 -40.41 -28.66 44.94
N ILE A 180 -41.47 -29.32 45.43
CA ILE A 180 -41.75 -29.67 46.83
C ILE A 180 -42.20 -28.54 47.79
N ALA A 181 -43.51 -28.46 47.99
CA ALA A 181 -44.16 -28.55 49.31
C ALA A 181 -45.57 -29.13 49.13
#